data_AF-A0A7J3ABV2-F1
#
_entry.id   AF-A0A7J3ABV2-F1
#
_cell.length_a   1.000
_cell.length_b   1.000
_cell.length_c   1.000
_cell.angle_alpha   90.00
_cell.angle_beta   90.00
_cell.angle_gamma   90.00
#
_symmetry.space_group_name_H-M   'P 1'
#
loop_
_entity.id
_entity.type
_entity.pdbx_description
1 polymer ?
#
loop_
_entity_poly.entity_id
_entity_poly.type
_entity_poly.pdbx_seq_one_letter_code
_entity_poly.pdbx_strand_id
1 'polypeptide(L)'
;MSQPTKEGIYLVFVYSKDFMERVIRNLINDPCFCQSCGLYCESCKYNAYSFVRNIRAAVQLPNPAELPAFIDNPEDYMPKKLPEADVCLASGLHKDLLLELPNHISKTGIKALIVPIEDWQEVP
;
A
#
# COMPACT_ATOMS: atom_id res chain seq x y z
N MET A 1 -8.68 27.56 -19.62
CA MET A 1 -7.86 26.34 -19.80
C MET A 1 -8.45 25.29 -18.87
N SER A 2 -9.28 24.38 -19.40
CA SER A 2 -9.90 23.31 -18.63
C SER A 2 -8.83 22.33 -18.16
N GLN A 3 -8.69 22.15 -16.85
CA GLN A 3 -7.86 21.09 -16.29
C GLN A 3 -8.36 19.75 -16.86
N PRO A 4 -7.48 18.85 -17.33
CA PRO A 4 -7.89 17.52 -17.75
C PRO A 4 -8.57 16.83 -16.56
N THR A 5 -9.79 16.33 -16.77
CA THR A 5 -10.53 15.57 -15.77
C THR A 5 -9.70 14.34 -15.40
N LYS A 6 -9.19 14.28 -14.17
CA LYS A 6 -8.37 13.17 -13.68
C LYS A 6 -9.26 11.90 -13.67
N GLU A 7 -8.99 10.98 -14.60
CA GLU A 7 -9.72 9.71 -14.69
C GLU A 7 -9.29 8.77 -13.57
N GLY A 8 -9.97 8.88 -12.43
CA GLY A 8 -9.88 7.93 -11.31
C GLY A 8 -8.87 8.28 -10.23
N ILE A 9 -8.89 7.46 -9.18
CA ILE A 9 -7.99 7.54 -8.03
C ILE A 9 -6.77 6.66 -8.30
N TYR A 10 -5.57 7.21 -8.14
CA TYR A 10 -4.32 6.45 -8.24
C TYR A 10 -3.78 6.07 -6.85
N LEU A 11 -3.27 4.85 -6.74
CA LEU A 11 -2.81 4.24 -5.50
C LEU A 11 -1.31 3.97 -5.52
N VAL A 12 -0.66 4.15 -4.37
CA VAL A 12 0.66 3.57 -4.08
C VAL A 12 0.58 2.76 -2.79
N PHE A 13 1.40 1.73 -2.70
CA PHE A 13 1.51 0.88 -1.52
C PHE A 13 2.92 0.98 -0.95
N VAL A 14 3.04 1.15 0.36
CA VAL A 14 4.31 1.11 1.10
C VAL A 14 4.15 0.13 2.26
N TYR A 15 4.84 -1.00 2.24
CA TYR A 15 4.57 -2.08 3.18
C TYR A 15 5.84 -2.86 3.54
N SER A 16 5.82 -3.59 4.65
CA SER A 16 6.91 -4.51 5.01
C SER A 16 6.46 -5.95 5.28
N LYS A 17 5.16 -6.20 5.44
CA LYS A 17 4.57 -7.52 5.72
C LYS A 17 3.60 -7.97 4.62
N ASP A 18 3.27 -9.25 4.62
CA ASP A 18 2.52 -9.93 3.56
C ASP A 18 1.06 -9.47 3.40
N PHE A 19 0.45 -8.85 4.41
CA PHE A 19 -0.96 -8.45 4.34
C PHE A 19 -1.24 -7.49 3.20
N MET A 20 -0.34 -6.52 2.94
CA MET A 20 -0.57 -5.63 1.80
C MET A 20 -0.51 -6.35 0.47
N GLU A 21 0.29 -7.40 0.34
CA GLU A 21 0.28 -8.24 -0.85
C GLU A 21 -1.10 -8.88 -1.04
N ARG A 22 -1.75 -9.33 0.05
CA ARG A 22 -3.10 -9.89 -0.01
C ARG A 22 -4.13 -8.86 -0.45
N VAL A 23 -4.00 -7.61 -0.02
CA VAL A 23 -4.88 -6.52 -0.46
C VAL A 23 -4.63 -6.19 -1.93
N ILE A 24 -3.37 -6.04 -2.35
CA ILE A 24 -2.99 -5.75 -3.74
C ILE A 24 -3.52 -6.85 -4.66
N ARG A 25 -3.30 -8.12 -4.33
CA ARG A 25 -3.75 -9.28 -5.11
C ARG A 25 -5.28 -9.34 -5.23
N ASN A 26 -6.02 -8.92 -4.19
CA ASN A 26 -7.47 -8.77 -4.26
C ASN A 26 -7.93 -7.61 -5.18
N LEU A 27 -7.18 -6.50 -5.21
CA LEU A 27 -7.51 -5.31 -6.01
C LEU A 27 -7.21 -5.50 -7.50
N ILE A 28 -6.09 -6.15 -7.83
CA ILE A 28 -5.77 -6.50 -9.22
C ILE A 28 -6.60 -7.69 -9.72
N ASN A 29 -7.28 -8.39 -8.80
CA ASN A 29 -8.07 -9.59 -9.06
C ASN A 29 -7.20 -10.72 -9.61
N ASP A 30 -6.12 -11.03 -8.88
CA ASP A 30 -5.16 -12.07 -9.24
C ASP A 30 -5.86 -13.44 -9.30
N PRO A 31 -5.74 -14.17 -10.43
CA PRO A 31 -6.35 -15.48 -10.57
C PRO A 31 -5.99 -16.44 -9.44
N CYS A 32 -7.01 -17.17 -8.99
CA CYS A 32 -6.98 -18.16 -7.91
C CYS A 32 -6.57 -17.60 -6.54
N PHE A 33 -6.48 -16.28 -6.37
CA PHE A 33 -6.10 -15.69 -5.08
C PHE A 33 -7.25 -15.70 -4.06
N CYS A 34 -8.50 -15.50 -4.51
CA CYS A 34 -9.67 -15.52 -3.64
C CYS A 34 -9.90 -16.94 -3.08
N GLN A 35 -9.92 -17.07 -1.75
CA GLN A 35 -10.13 -18.35 -1.06
C GLN A 35 -11.50 -18.47 -0.39
N SER A 36 -12.38 -17.46 -0.52
CA SER A 36 -13.64 -17.39 0.23
C SER A 36 -14.58 -18.58 0.00
N CYS A 37 -14.66 -19.09 -1.22
CA CYS A 37 -15.55 -20.20 -1.59
C CYS A 37 -14.87 -21.57 -1.54
N GLY A 38 -13.53 -21.62 -1.41
CA GLY A 38 -12.74 -22.85 -1.46
C GLY A 38 -13.04 -23.69 -2.70
N LEU A 39 -13.40 -24.96 -2.48
CA LEU A 39 -13.73 -25.93 -3.55
C LEU A 39 -15.01 -25.57 -4.33
N TYR A 40 -15.87 -24.70 -3.78
CA TYR A 40 -17.12 -24.26 -4.41
C TYR A 40 -16.93 -22.96 -5.20
N CYS A 41 -15.70 -22.67 -5.65
CA CYS A 41 -15.39 -21.44 -6.36
C CYS A 41 -16.01 -21.43 -7.77
N GLU A 42 -16.94 -20.51 -8.00
CA GLU A 42 -17.55 -20.26 -9.31
C GLU A 42 -16.94 -19.05 -10.03
N SER A 43 -15.77 -18.58 -9.58
CA SER A 43 -15.07 -17.46 -10.23
C SER A 43 -15.86 -16.14 -10.29
N CYS A 44 -16.63 -15.83 -9.23
CA CYS A 44 -17.50 -14.65 -9.17
C CYS A 44 -16.79 -13.28 -9.29
N LYS A 45 -15.51 -13.20 -8.92
CA LYS A 45 -14.73 -11.95 -9.02
C LYS A 45 -14.18 -11.72 -10.43
N TYR A 46 -13.94 -12.76 -11.22
CA TYR A 46 -13.19 -12.64 -12.47
C TYR A 46 -13.99 -11.84 -13.50
N ASN A 47 -13.33 -10.92 -14.21
CA ASN A 47 -13.94 -9.93 -15.11
C ASN A 47 -14.92 -8.93 -14.46
N ALA A 48 -15.23 -9.04 -13.17
CA ALA A 48 -16.07 -8.05 -12.48
C ALA A 48 -15.34 -6.72 -12.29
N TYR A 49 -14.05 -6.78 -11.96
CA TYR A 49 -13.20 -5.60 -11.79
C TYR A 49 -11.70 -5.97 -11.88
N SER A 50 -10.87 -4.98 -12.16
CA SER A 50 -9.43 -5.00 -11.88
C SER A 50 -8.92 -3.57 -11.77
N PHE A 51 -8.22 -3.25 -10.68
CA PHE A 51 -7.67 -1.91 -10.43
C PHE A 51 -6.19 -1.81 -10.81
N VAL A 52 -5.66 -2.75 -11.59
CA VAL A 52 -4.23 -2.78 -11.94
C VAL A 52 -3.74 -1.46 -12.58
N ARG A 53 -4.58 -0.77 -13.35
CA ARG A 53 -4.25 0.52 -13.98
C ARG A 53 -4.23 1.70 -13.00
N ASN A 54 -4.87 1.54 -11.84
CA ASN A 54 -4.92 2.56 -10.79
C ASN A 54 -3.70 2.46 -9.85
N ILE A 55 -3.03 1.31 -9.77
CA ILE A 55 -1.88 1.09 -8.90
C ILE A 55 -0.60 1.56 -9.61
N ARG A 56 0.06 2.59 -9.05
CA ARG A 56 1.26 3.20 -9.63
C ARG A 56 2.56 2.58 -9.11
N ALA A 57 2.57 2.14 -7.86
CA ALA A 57 3.71 1.46 -7.27
C ALA A 57 3.27 0.61 -6.08
N ALA A 58 4.03 -0.46 -5.84
CA ALA A 58 4.02 -1.21 -4.59
C ALA A 58 5.49 -1.32 -4.16
N VAL A 59 5.82 -0.71 -3.02
CA VAL A 59 7.18 -0.60 -2.51
C VAL A 59 7.26 -1.37 -1.20
N GLN A 60 8.11 -2.39 -1.18
CA GLN A 60 8.40 -3.14 0.03
C GLN A 60 9.59 -2.51 0.76
N LEU A 61 9.41 -2.19 2.04
CA LEU A 61 10.47 -1.74 2.94
C LEU A 61 11.01 -2.93 3.76
N PRO A 62 12.15 -2.79 4.44
CA PRO A 62 12.68 -3.86 5.29
C PRO A 62 11.68 -4.31 6.35
N ASN A 63 11.79 -5.58 6.74
CA ASN A 63 10.93 -6.15 7.77
C ASN A 63 11.21 -5.45 9.12
N PRO A 64 10.18 -5.00 9.87
CA PRO A 64 10.39 -4.38 11.17
C PRO A 64 11.17 -5.24 12.16
N ALA A 65 11.10 -6.57 12.02
CA ALA A 65 11.86 -7.51 12.85
C ALA A 65 13.37 -7.48 12.61
N GLU A 66 13.82 -6.93 11.48
CA GLU A 66 15.24 -6.78 11.11
C GLU A 66 15.79 -5.39 11.43
N LEU A 67 14.92 -4.47 11.85
CA LEU A 67 15.27 -3.09 12.17
C LEU A 67 15.53 -2.94 13.68
N PRO A 68 16.38 -1.98 14.08
CA PRO A 68 16.54 -1.65 15.48
C PRO A 68 15.22 -1.14 16.06
N ALA A 69 15.04 -1.28 17.38
CA ALA A 69 13.82 -0.83 18.08
C ALA A 69 13.55 0.68 17.94
N PHE A 70 14.61 1.47 17.71
CA PHE A 70 14.54 2.88 17.42
C PHE A 70 15.44 3.16 16.21
N ILE A 71 14.92 3.90 15.25
CA ILE A 71 15.62 4.28 14.03
C ILE A 71 16.02 5.75 14.15
N ASP A 72 17.33 6.01 14.14
CA ASP A 72 17.85 7.38 14.23
C ASP A 72 17.54 8.21 12.97
N ASN A 73 17.65 7.61 11.78
CA ASN A 73 17.41 8.25 10.48
C ASN A 73 16.36 7.48 9.64
N PRO A 74 15.05 7.64 9.90
CA PRO A 74 13.98 6.95 9.17
C PRO A 74 14.00 7.19 7.65
N GLU A 75 14.49 8.36 7.22
CA GLU A 75 14.61 8.77 5.83
C GLU A 75 15.51 7.85 4.99
N ASP A 76 16.49 7.18 5.59
CA ASP A 76 17.42 6.28 4.89
C ASP A 76 16.71 5.04 4.34
N TYR A 77 15.58 4.68 4.95
CA TYR A 77 14.74 3.55 4.56
C TYR A 77 13.60 3.95 3.62
N MET A 78 13.31 5.25 3.47
CA MET A 78 12.19 5.70 2.67
C MET A 78 12.40 5.43 1.18
N PRO A 79 11.31 5.22 0.41
CA PRO A 79 11.41 5.05 -1.03
C PRO A 79 12.07 6.28 -1.68
N LYS A 80 13.18 6.12 -2.40
CA LYS A 80 13.90 7.27 -3.00
C LYS A 80 13.04 8.09 -3.97
N LYS A 81 12.10 7.44 -4.65
CA LYS A 81 11.14 8.06 -5.57
C LYS A 81 9.81 7.34 -5.47
N LEU A 82 8.74 8.10 -5.32
CA LEU A 82 7.37 7.63 -5.47
C LEU A 82 6.73 8.32 -6.68
N PRO A 83 5.96 7.58 -7.49
CA PRO A 83 5.19 8.19 -8.58
C PRO A 83 4.08 9.07 -8.01
N GLU A 84 3.59 10.03 -8.81
CA GLU A 84 2.41 10.81 -8.45
C GLU A 84 1.18 9.90 -8.33
N ALA A 85 0.49 10.00 -7.20
CA ALA A 85 -0.72 9.24 -6.90
C ALA A 85 -1.64 10.05 -5.98
N ASP A 86 -2.84 9.57 -5.71
CA ASP A 86 -3.82 10.26 -4.85
C ASP A 86 -3.83 9.70 -3.42
N VAL A 87 -3.64 8.39 -3.27
CA VAL A 87 -3.74 7.69 -1.98
C VAL A 87 -2.55 6.76 -1.77
N CYS A 88 -1.93 6.84 -0.60
CA CYS A 88 -0.97 5.86 -0.12
C CYS A 88 -1.66 4.88 0.83
N LEU A 89 -1.50 3.59 0.61
CA LEU A 89 -1.84 2.56 1.59
C LEU A 89 -0.54 2.06 2.22
N ALA A 90 -0.48 2.03 3.54
CA ALA A 90 0.70 1.55 4.25
C ALA A 90 0.35 0.57 5.36
N SER A 91 1.11 -0.53 5.47
CA SER A 91 0.88 -1.50 6.54
C SER A 91 2.12 -2.30 6.92
N GLY A 92 2.15 -2.77 8.15
CA GLY A 92 3.21 -3.60 8.71
C GLY A 92 4.57 -2.92 8.78
N LEU A 93 4.62 -1.58 8.77
CA LEU A 93 5.85 -0.80 8.85
C LEU A 93 6.39 -0.74 10.29
N HIS A 94 7.69 -0.49 10.43
CA HIS A 94 8.27 -0.11 11.72
C HIS A 94 7.67 1.22 12.18
N LYS A 95 7.46 1.41 13.49
CA LYS A 95 6.77 2.58 14.06
C LYS A 95 7.39 3.90 13.62
N ASP A 96 8.71 4.00 13.68
CA ASP A 96 9.43 5.21 13.26
C ASP A 96 9.29 5.49 11.76
N LEU A 97 9.25 4.44 10.93
CA LEU A 97 9.00 4.59 9.48
C LEU A 97 7.56 5.03 9.23
N LEU A 98 6.59 4.48 9.96
CA LEU A 98 5.19 4.87 9.84
C LEU A 98 4.97 6.34 10.24
N LEU A 99 5.67 6.81 11.28
CA LEU A 99 5.63 8.20 11.73
C LEU A 99 6.27 9.17 10.73
N GLU A 100 7.34 8.76 10.04
CA GLU A 100 8.00 9.59 9.02
C GLU A 100 7.29 9.55 7.65
N LEU A 101 6.53 8.48 7.36
CA LEU A 101 5.88 8.30 6.06
C LEU A 101 5.03 9.51 5.60
N PRO A 102 4.19 10.16 6.44
CA PRO A 102 3.46 11.38 6.06
C PRO A 102 4.37 12.51 5.56
N ASN A 103 5.51 12.75 6.21
CA ASN A 103 6.48 13.76 5.81
C ASN A 103 7.12 13.42 4.47
N HIS A 104 7.35 12.13 4.21
CA HIS A 104 7.90 11.66 2.95
C HIS A 104 6.90 11.78 1.79
N ILE A 105 5.65 11.32 1.98
CA ILE A 105 4.64 11.31 0.91
C ILE A 105 4.01 12.67 0.65
N SER A 106 4.01 13.60 1.62
CA SER A 106 3.48 14.97 1.43
C SER A 106 4.25 15.77 0.39
N LYS A 107 5.49 15.35 0.08
CA LYS A 107 6.34 15.90 -0.99
C LYS A 107 5.92 15.40 -2.38
N THR A 108 4.95 14.50 -2.44
CA THR A 108 4.38 13.89 -3.66
C THR A 108 2.90 14.27 -3.75
N GLY A 109 2.28 14.21 -4.93
CA GLY A 109 0.87 14.62 -5.14
C GLY A 109 -0.21 13.83 -4.36
N ILE A 110 0.20 13.01 -3.39
CA ILE A 110 -0.62 12.15 -2.54
C ILE A 110 -1.39 13.01 -1.54
N LYS A 111 -2.69 12.75 -1.43
CA LYS A 111 -3.65 13.55 -0.65
C LYS A 111 -4.20 12.81 0.56
N ALA A 112 -4.06 11.49 0.59
CA ALA A 112 -4.54 10.65 1.69
C ALA A 112 -3.57 9.51 1.99
N LEU A 113 -3.48 9.17 3.28
CA LEU A 113 -2.78 8.00 3.80
C LEU A 113 -3.78 7.11 4.52
N ILE A 114 -3.84 5.84 4.15
CA ILE A 114 -4.65 4.81 4.80
C ILE A 114 -3.69 3.81 5.45
N VAL A 115 -3.82 3.62 6.76
CA VAL A 115 -3.01 2.69 7.54
C VAL A 115 -3.94 1.64 8.17
N PRO A 116 -4.16 0.49 7.52
CA PRO A 116 -4.89 -0.61 8.13
C PRO A 116 -4.15 -1.09 9.38
N ILE A 117 -4.88 -1.33 10.46
CA ILE A 117 -4.32 -1.89 11.70
C ILE A 117 -4.48 -3.41 11.62
N GLU A 118 -3.36 -4.13 11.57
CA GLU A 118 -3.36 -5.61 11.57
C GLU A 118 -3.10 -6.17 12.97
N ASP A 119 -2.23 -5.50 13.72
CA ASP A 119 -1.93 -5.79 15.12
C ASP A 119 -2.07 -4.52 15.95
N TRP A 120 -2.73 -4.61 17.10
CA TRP A 120 -2.87 -3.49 18.04
C TRP A 120 -1.53 -2.91 18.48
N GLN A 121 -0.46 -3.70 18.45
CA GLN A 121 0.90 -3.23 18.75
C GLN A 121 1.46 -2.23 17.72
N GLU A 122 0.86 -2.15 16.53
CA GLU A 122 1.28 -1.26 15.43
C GLU A 122 0.78 0.18 15.61
N VAL A 123 -0.19 0.40 16.49
CA VAL A 123 -0.73 1.74 16.80
C VAL A 123 0.19 2.42 17.82
N PRO A 124 0.63 3.68 17.58
CA PRO A 124 1.40 4.46 18.54
C PRO A 124 0.65 4.72 19.86
#